data_AF-A0A2S7XR74-F1
#
_entry.id   AF-A0A2S7XR74-F1
#
_cell.length_a   1.000
_cell.length_b   1.000
_cell.length_c   1.000
_cell.angle_alpha   90.00
_cell.angle_beta   90.00
_cell.angle_gamma   90.00
#
_symmetry.space_group_name_H-M   'P 1'
#
loop_
_entity.id
_entity.type
_entity.pdbx_description
1 polymer ?
#
loop_
_entity_poly.entity_id
_entity_poly.type
_entity_poly.pdbx_seq_one_letter_code
_entity_poly.pdbx_strand_id
1 'polypeptide(L)'
;MNRLLQFAHFIDLCNRQIGRASVWLILGAVLLSALAATLRYLFDWGSNAMIEAQWFLFGLVFLLCAPWTLQEQGHVRVDIIYTRLSTRWRAIVDIVGGLLFLLPVCILISVNAWDYFLLSFQQNESSMNPGGLLWWPMKLAIPIAFSLLAAQGVAEIIKAVAVLRNQSASKHGD
;
A
#
# COMPACT_ATOMS: atom_id res chain seq x y z
N MET A 1 -14.21 -2.89 -23.60
CA MET A 1 -12.84 -3.06 -23.08
C MET A 1 -12.16 -1.72 -22.81
N ASN A 2 -12.17 -0.77 -23.75
CA ASN A 2 -11.52 0.54 -23.56
C ASN A 2 -11.91 1.28 -22.25
N ARG A 3 -13.20 1.31 -21.88
CA ARG A 3 -13.63 1.93 -20.61
C ARG A 3 -13.04 1.26 -19.37
N LEU A 4 -12.91 -0.07 -19.37
CA LEU A 4 -12.32 -0.83 -18.26
C LEU A 4 -10.80 -0.58 -18.16
N LEU A 5 -10.12 -0.51 -19.30
CA LEU A 5 -8.70 -0.17 -19.35
C LEU A 5 -8.44 1.28 -18.91
N GLN A 6 -9.28 2.23 -19.31
CA GLN A 6 -9.22 3.61 -18.82
C GLN A 6 -9.39 3.67 -17.31
N PHE A 7 -10.34 2.90 -16.76
CA PHE A 7 -10.52 2.79 -15.31
C PHE A 7 -9.29 2.20 -14.60
N ALA A 8 -8.71 1.11 -15.15
CA ALA A 8 -7.48 0.54 -14.63
C ALA A 8 -6.31 1.54 -14.66
N HIS A 9 -6.16 2.31 -15.74
CA HIS A 9 -5.16 3.37 -15.84
C HIS A 9 -5.38 4.52 -14.85
N PHE A 10 -6.64 4.85 -14.57
CA PHE A 10 -6.95 5.84 -13.53
C PHE A 10 -6.49 5.37 -12.15
N ILE A 11 -6.77 4.11 -11.79
CA ILE A 11 -6.28 3.52 -10.53
C ILE A 11 -4.76 3.51 -10.48
N ASP A 12 -4.11 3.10 -11.58
CA ASP A 12 -2.66 3.10 -11.74
C ASP A 12 -2.05 4.50 -11.50
N LEU A 13 -2.70 5.56 -11.98
CA LEU A 13 -2.24 6.94 -11.77
C LEU A 13 -2.40 7.37 -10.31
N CYS A 14 -3.55 7.08 -9.69
CA CYS A 14 -3.81 7.41 -8.29
C CYS A 14 -2.79 6.73 -7.37
N ASN A 15 -2.59 5.41 -7.52
CA ASN A 15 -1.66 4.65 -6.69
C ASN A 15 -0.22 5.10 -6.88
N ARG A 16 0.19 5.42 -8.11
CA ARG A 16 1.52 5.98 -8.39
C ARG A 16 1.73 7.35 -7.73
N GLN A 17 0.73 8.23 -7.77
CA GLN A 17 0.83 9.54 -7.13
C GLN A 17 0.92 9.42 -5.60
N ILE A 18 0.06 8.58 -5.01
CA ILE A 18 0.08 8.31 -3.56
C ILE A 18 1.43 7.71 -3.17
N GLY A 19 1.90 6.68 -3.87
CA GLY A 19 3.19 6.04 -3.60
C GLY A 19 4.37 7.03 -3.70
N ARG A 20 4.41 7.88 -4.74
CA ARG A 20 5.45 8.91 -4.87
C ARG A 20 5.38 9.95 -3.76
N ALA A 21 4.18 10.34 -3.32
CA ALA A 21 4.01 11.24 -2.19
C ALA A 21 4.49 10.58 -0.88
N SER A 22 4.20 9.30 -0.68
CA SER A 22 4.59 8.53 0.50
C SER A 22 6.10 8.40 0.66
N VAL A 23 6.89 8.45 -0.42
CA VAL A 23 8.37 8.47 -0.33
C VAL A 23 8.88 9.64 0.52
N TRP A 24 8.20 10.78 0.52
CA TRP A 24 8.58 11.93 1.36
C TRP A 24 8.45 11.66 2.86
N LEU A 25 7.60 10.70 3.26
CA LEU A 25 7.49 10.27 4.65
C LEU A 25 8.77 9.60 5.14
N ILE A 26 9.57 8.99 4.25
CA ILE A 26 10.90 8.45 4.60
C ILE A 26 11.83 9.59 5.01
N LEU A 27 11.86 10.66 4.22
CA LEU A 27 12.64 11.85 4.56
C LEU A 27 12.17 12.43 5.91
N GLY A 28 10.86 12.52 6.12
CA GLY A 28 10.27 12.91 7.40
C GLY A 28 10.73 12.02 8.56
N ALA A 29 10.72 10.70 8.39
CA ALA A 29 11.15 9.74 9.40
C ALA A 29 12.64 9.87 9.73
N VAL A 30 13.49 10.10 8.72
CA VAL A 30 14.94 10.31 8.90
C VAL A 30 15.20 11.63 9.64
N LEU A 31 14.56 12.73 9.23
CA LEU A 31 14.72 14.02 9.88
C LEU A 31 14.23 13.99 11.33
N LEU A 32 13.09 13.33 11.58
CA LEU A 32 12.56 13.15 12.92
C LEU A 32 13.48 12.28 13.79
N SER A 33 14.08 11.25 13.20
CA SER A 33 15.10 10.41 13.86
C SER A 33 16.35 11.19 14.24
N ALA A 34 16.88 11.98 13.29
CA ALA A 34 18.04 12.82 13.53
C ALA A 34 17.76 13.88 14.61
N LEU A 35 16.58 14.51 14.57
CA LEU A 35 16.16 15.49 15.59
C LEU A 35 16.04 14.83 16.97
N ALA A 36 15.36 13.68 17.06
CA ALA A 36 15.20 12.96 18.32
C ALA A 36 16.54 12.52 18.91
N ALA A 37 17.49 12.07 18.08
CA ALA A 37 18.84 11.73 18.52
C ALA A 37 19.60 12.97 18.99
N THR A 38 19.53 14.07 18.24
CA THR A 38 20.19 15.33 18.60
C THR A 38 19.68 15.84 19.95
N LEU A 39 18.36 15.88 20.15
CA LEU A 39 17.77 16.33 21.41
C LEU A 39 18.15 15.43 22.59
N ARG A 40 18.19 14.11 22.37
CA ARG A 40 18.55 13.15 23.40
C ARG A 40 20.01 13.26 23.81
N TYR A 41 20.93 13.39 22.86
CA TYR A 41 22.36 13.35 23.17
C TYR A 41 22.96 14.73 23.51
N LEU A 42 22.43 15.83 22.96
CA LEU A 42 22.94 17.18 23.26
C LEU A 42 22.20 17.85 24.42
N PHE A 43 20.92 17.55 24.61
CA PHE A 43 20.05 18.28 25.54
C PHE A 43 19.44 17.40 26.64
N ASP A 44 19.79 16.10 26.69
CA ASP A 44 19.23 15.11 27.62
C ASP A 44 17.68 15.09 27.65
N TRP A 45 17.06 15.42 26.50
CA TRP A 45 15.62 15.53 26.37
C TRP A 45 15.07 14.46 25.44
N GLY A 46 13.98 13.81 25.85
CA GLY A 46 13.35 12.74 25.09
C GLY A 46 11.82 12.80 25.14
N SER A 47 11.19 12.43 24.03
CA SER A 47 9.73 12.34 23.91
C SER A 47 9.31 11.00 23.31
N ASN A 48 8.36 10.33 23.96
CA ASN A 48 7.77 9.08 23.48
C ASN A 48 7.01 9.29 22.17
N ALA A 49 6.30 10.42 22.03
CA ALA A 49 5.63 10.79 20.80
C ALA A 49 6.61 10.90 19.61
N MET A 50 7.82 11.43 19.81
CA MET A 50 8.80 11.51 18.71
C MET A 50 9.26 10.13 18.25
N ILE A 51 9.45 9.19 19.18
CA ILE A 51 9.82 7.82 18.86
C ILE A 51 8.65 7.15 18.13
N GLU A 52 7.44 7.21 18.68
CA GLU A 52 6.26 6.62 18.06
C GLU A 52 5.96 7.19 16.66
N ALA A 53 6.14 8.51 16.45
CA ALA A 53 5.96 9.14 15.15
C ALA A 53 6.93 8.58 14.09
N GLN A 54 8.17 8.20 14.46
CA GLN A 54 9.08 7.54 13.52
C GLN A 54 8.52 6.20 13.04
N TRP A 55 7.96 5.41 13.97
CA TRP A 55 7.35 4.12 13.66
C TRP A 55 6.08 4.28 12.82
N PHE A 56 5.29 5.32 13.10
CA PHE A 56 4.10 5.63 12.31
C PHE A 56 4.46 6.04 10.89
N LEU A 57 5.43 6.95 10.71
CA LEU A 57 5.89 7.37 9.39
C LEU A 57 6.44 6.17 8.60
N PHE A 58 7.26 5.33 9.24
CA PHE A 58 7.76 4.12 8.61
C PHE A 58 6.62 3.18 8.21
N GLY A 59 5.69 2.88 9.12
CA GLY A 59 4.54 2.03 8.84
C GLY A 59 3.64 2.56 7.71
N LEU A 60 3.42 3.88 7.67
CA LEU A 60 2.66 4.54 6.60
C LEU A 60 3.33 4.38 5.23
N VAL A 61 4.67 4.47 5.16
CA VAL A 61 5.40 4.21 3.91
C VAL A 61 5.12 2.80 3.41
N PHE A 62 5.23 1.78 4.27
CA PHE A 62 4.99 0.39 3.87
C PHE A 62 3.55 0.17 3.40
N LEU A 63 2.58 0.68 4.15
CA LEU A 63 1.16 0.53 3.83
C LEU A 63 0.80 1.23 2.51
N LEU A 64 1.18 2.50 2.35
CA LEU A 64 0.78 3.31 1.19
C LEU A 64 1.58 3.00 -0.07
N CYS A 65 2.80 2.47 0.04
CA CYS A 65 3.58 2.02 -1.11
C CYS A 65 3.19 0.63 -1.60
N ALA A 66 2.54 -0.23 -0.78
CA ALA A 66 2.19 -1.59 -1.19
C ALA A 66 1.35 -1.65 -2.49
N PRO A 67 0.30 -0.82 -2.70
CA PRO A 67 -0.43 -0.79 -3.96
C PRO A 67 0.45 -0.40 -5.15
N TRP A 68 1.36 0.57 -4.96
CA TRP A 68 2.28 0.98 -6.01
C TRP A 68 3.31 -0.12 -6.33
N THR A 69 3.81 -0.83 -5.32
CA THR A 69 4.69 -1.99 -5.53
C THR A 69 3.98 -3.12 -6.29
N LEU A 70 2.67 -3.31 -6.07
CA LEU A 70 1.89 -4.28 -6.85
C LEU A 70 1.79 -3.86 -8.33
N GLN A 71 1.56 -2.57 -8.58
CA GLN A 71 1.52 -1.99 -9.92
C GLN A 71 2.82 -2.23 -10.69
N GLU A 72 3.98 -2.04 -10.04
CA GLU A 72 5.30 -2.25 -10.64
C GLU A 72 5.71 -3.74 -10.67
N GLN A 73 4.79 -4.65 -10.34
CA GLN A 73 5.03 -6.10 -10.25
C GLN A 73 6.17 -6.50 -9.28
N GLY A 74 6.47 -5.65 -8.30
CA GLY A 74 7.57 -5.83 -7.35
C GLY A 74 7.26 -6.73 -6.15
N HIS A 75 6.05 -7.29 -6.05
CA HIS A 75 5.76 -8.31 -5.03
C HIS A 75 6.51 -9.60 -5.38
N VAL A 76 7.13 -10.23 -4.38
CA VAL A 76 7.86 -11.49 -4.56
C VAL A 76 6.92 -12.53 -5.16
N ARG A 77 7.13 -12.84 -6.44
CA ARG A 77 6.47 -13.94 -7.14
C ARG A 77 7.42 -15.14 -7.12
N VAL A 78 6.87 -16.34 -7.32
CA VAL A 78 7.71 -17.51 -7.58
C VAL A 78 8.25 -17.41 -9.00
N ASP A 79 9.29 -16.59 -9.18
CA ASP A 79 9.80 -16.14 -10.48
C ASP A 79 10.25 -17.30 -11.39
N ILE A 80 10.72 -18.41 -10.80
CA ILE A 80 11.19 -19.59 -11.54
C ILE A 80 10.04 -20.26 -12.31
N ILE A 81 8.84 -20.31 -11.73
CA ILE A 81 7.68 -20.91 -12.37
C ILE A 81 7.07 -19.91 -13.35
N TYR A 82 6.92 -18.65 -12.93
CA TYR A 82 6.26 -17.60 -13.72
C TYR A 82 7.00 -17.31 -15.04
N THR A 83 8.34 -17.26 -15.01
CA THR A 83 9.17 -17.01 -16.21
C THR A 83 9.06 -18.12 -17.26
N ARG A 84 8.75 -19.36 -16.86
CA ARG A 84 8.59 -20.50 -17.78
C ARG A 84 7.18 -20.60 -18.40
N LEU A 85 6.20 -19.89 -17.85
CA LEU A 85 4.83 -19.89 -18.35
C LEU A 85 4.69 -19.03 -19.61
N SER A 86 3.82 -19.45 -20.53
CA SER A 86 3.42 -18.63 -21.68
C SER A 86 2.57 -17.43 -21.24
N THR A 87 2.49 -16.40 -22.07
CA THR A 87 1.74 -15.16 -21.79
C THR A 87 0.29 -15.41 -21.36
N ARG A 88 -0.36 -16.42 -21.94
CA ARG A 88 -1.74 -16.80 -21.58
C ARG A 88 -1.81 -17.40 -20.18
N TRP A 89 -0.91 -18.32 -19.83
CA TRP A 89 -0.90 -18.93 -18.51
C TRP A 89 -0.52 -17.94 -17.41
N ARG A 90 0.40 -17.00 -17.68
CA ARG A 90 0.70 -15.89 -16.77
C ARG A 90 -0.54 -15.06 -16.46
N ALA A 91 -1.28 -14.64 -17.49
CA ALA A 91 -2.51 -13.88 -17.31
C ALA A 91 -3.58 -14.66 -16.52
N ILE A 92 -3.71 -15.98 -16.73
CA ILE A 92 -4.63 -16.82 -15.93
C ILE A 92 -4.20 -16.85 -14.47
N VAL A 93 -2.90 -17.03 -14.18
CA VAL A 93 -2.37 -17.03 -12.81
C VAL A 93 -2.61 -15.68 -12.14
N ASP A 94 -2.39 -14.56 -12.84
CA ASP A 94 -2.65 -13.22 -12.29
C ASP A 94 -4.14 -12.99 -11.99
N ILE A 95 -5.05 -13.47 -12.85
CA ILE A 95 -6.50 -13.38 -12.63
C ILE A 95 -6.93 -14.23 -11.43
N VAL A 96 -6.52 -15.49 -11.39
CA VAL A 96 -6.90 -16.43 -10.32
C VAL A 96 -6.27 -16.00 -9.00
N GLY A 97 -4.98 -15.63 -9.02
CA GLY A 97 -4.25 -15.05 -7.89
C GLY A 97 -4.93 -13.81 -7.34
N GLY A 98 -5.27 -12.88 -8.23
CA GLY A 98 -5.99 -11.66 -7.90
C GLY A 98 -7.36 -11.91 -7.28
N LEU A 99 -8.17 -12.77 -7.91
CA LEU A 99 -9.57 -12.98 -7.52
C LEU A 99 -9.74 -13.85 -6.28
N LEU A 100 -8.95 -14.91 -6.14
CA LEU A 100 -9.11 -15.90 -5.06
C LEU A 100 -8.26 -15.63 -3.83
N PHE A 101 -7.12 -14.95 -4.00
CA PHE A 101 -6.18 -14.74 -2.89
C PHE A 101 -6.06 -13.27 -2.52
N LEU A 102 -5.75 -12.40 -3.49
CA LEU A 102 -5.49 -10.98 -3.18
C LEU A 102 -6.75 -10.23 -2.77
N LEU A 103 -7.80 -10.22 -3.59
CA LEU A 103 -9.01 -9.44 -3.34
C LEU A 103 -9.74 -9.86 -2.04
N PRO A 104 -9.97 -11.17 -1.77
CA PRO A 104 -10.67 -11.57 -0.56
C PRO A 104 -9.91 -11.16 0.70
N VAL A 105 -8.59 -11.32 0.71
CA VAL A 105 -7.74 -10.91 1.84
C VAL A 105 -7.77 -9.39 2.02
N CYS A 106 -7.63 -8.61 0.94
CA CYS A 106 -7.65 -7.16 1.04
C CYS A 106 -9.01 -6.63 1.52
N ILE A 107 -10.10 -7.18 1.01
CA ILE A 107 -11.46 -6.80 1.43
C ILE A 107 -11.69 -7.17 2.89
N LEU A 108 -11.33 -8.39 3.30
CA LEU A 108 -11.49 -8.85 4.68
C LEU A 108 -10.71 -7.96 5.65
N ILE A 109 -9.44 -7.66 5.35
CA ILE A 109 -8.62 -6.79 6.20
C ILE A 109 -9.21 -5.38 6.21
N SER A 110 -9.62 -4.84 5.06
CA SER A 110 -10.17 -3.48 4.99
C SER A 110 -11.46 -3.33 5.80
N VAL A 111 -12.37 -4.30 5.74
CA VAL A 111 -13.64 -4.25 6.49
C VAL A 111 -13.38 -4.36 7.99
N ASN A 112 -12.61 -5.36 8.42
CA ASN A 112 -12.33 -5.54 9.85
C ASN A 112 -11.53 -4.35 10.40
N ALA A 113 -10.52 -3.87 9.67
CA ALA A 113 -9.70 -2.73 10.12
C ALA A 113 -10.51 -1.43 10.22
N TRP A 114 -11.58 -1.28 9.44
CA TRP A 114 -12.50 -0.16 9.57
C TRP A 114 -13.23 -0.16 10.93
N ASP A 115 -13.71 -1.33 11.37
CA ASP A 115 -14.36 -1.46 12.68
C ASP A 115 -13.37 -1.19 13.82
N TYR A 116 -12.14 -1.68 13.72
CA TYR A 116 -11.06 -1.38 14.68
C TYR A 116 -10.72 0.12 14.71
N PHE A 117 -10.68 0.78 13.56
CA PHE A 117 -10.48 2.23 13.48
C PHE A 117 -11.62 2.98 14.17
N LEU A 118 -12.88 2.65 13.88
CA LEU A 118 -14.05 3.29 14.46
C LEU A 118 -14.04 3.24 15.99
N LEU A 119 -13.74 2.07 16.57
CA LEU A 119 -13.61 1.90 18.02
C LEU A 119 -12.51 2.80 18.59
N SER A 120 -11.33 2.79 17.96
CA SER A 120 -10.18 3.60 18.36
C SER A 120 -10.46 5.10 18.28
N PHE A 121 -11.16 5.53 17.23
CA PHE A 121 -11.55 6.92 17.01
C PHE A 121 -12.56 7.40 18.06
N GLN A 122 -13.60 6.59 18.34
CA GLN A 122 -14.62 6.90 19.36
C GLN A 122 -14.03 6.95 20.77
N GLN A 123 -13.08 6.08 21.07
CA GLN A 123 -12.40 6.03 22.37
C GLN A 123 -11.27 7.06 22.49
N ASN A 124 -10.96 7.79 21.41
CA ASN A 124 -9.80 8.67 21.27
C ASN A 124 -8.52 8.00 21.82
N GLU A 125 -8.28 6.77 21.36
CA GLU A 125 -7.25 5.89 21.89
C GLU A 125 -5.86 6.51 21.72
N SER A 126 -5.18 6.68 22.86
CA SER A 126 -3.80 7.14 22.93
C SER A 126 -2.87 5.98 23.25
N SER A 127 -1.59 6.17 22.95
CA SER A 127 -0.53 5.27 23.37
C SER A 127 -0.57 4.99 24.88
N MET A 128 -0.18 3.78 25.25
CA MET A 128 0.06 3.38 26.64
C MET A 128 1.28 4.10 27.24
N ASN A 129 2.14 4.67 26.40
CA ASN A 129 3.28 5.45 26.85
C ASN A 129 2.84 6.86 27.31
N PRO A 130 3.33 7.34 28.47
CA PRO A 130 3.08 8.71 28.90
C PRO A 130 3.53 9.71 27.83
N GLY A 131 2.61 10.60 27.41
CA GLY A 131 2.87 11.58 26.36
C GLY A 131 3.07 10.99 24.96
N GLY A 132 2.57 9.78 24.69
CA GLY A 132 2.58 9.16 23.36
C GLY A 132 1.48 9.68 22.43
N LEU A 133 1.47 9.18 21.19
CA LEU A 133 0.58 9.65 20.12
C LEU A 133 -0.81 9.05 20.21
N LEU A 134 -1.75 9.66 19.47
CA LEU A 134 -3.05 9.06 19.16
C LEU A 134 -2.85 7.93 18.17
N TRP A 135 -3.47 6.78 18.41
CA TRP A 135 -3.27 5.56 17.60
C TRP A 135 -4.28 5.42 16.46
N TRP A 136 -5.44 6.07 16.57
CA TRP A 136 -6.48 5.99 15.54
C TRP A 136 -6.01 6.39 14.13
N PRO A 137 -5.07 7.35 13.91
CA PRO A 137 -4.62 7.69 12.55
C PRO A 137 -3.89 6.52 11.88
N MET A 138 -3.11 5.75 12.64
CA MET A 138 -2.42 4.58 12.12
C MET A 138 -3.42 3.45 11.83
N LYS A 139 -4.42 3.25 12.71
CA LYS A 139 -5.49 2.27 12.47
C LYS A 139 -6.36 2.63 11.27
N LEU A 140 -6.55 3.93 10.98
CA LEU A 140 -7.22 4.42 9.78
C LEU A 140 -6.42 4.17 8.50
N ALA A 141 -5.09 4.24 8.57
CA ALA A 141 -4.24 4.02 7.41
C ALA A 141 -4.33 2.59 6.86
N ILE A 142 -4.60 1.60 7.72
CA ILE A 142 -4.74 0.18 7.34
C ILE A 142 -5.89 -0.03 6.34
N PRO A 143 -7.17 0.28 6.64
CA PRO A 143 -8.26 0.07 5.69
C PRO A 143 -8.10 0.89 4.41
N ILE A 144 -7.51 2.10 4.49
CA ILE A 144 -7.21 2.91 3.31
C ILE A 144 -6.19 2.18 2.41
N ALA A 145 -5.07 1.74 2.96
CA ALA A 145 -4.02 1.06 2.21
C ALA A 145 -4.50 -0.25 1.56
N PHE A 146 -5.26 -1.07 2.30
CA PHE A 146 -5.82 -2.31 1.76
C PHE A 146 -6.94 -2.07 0.75
N SER A 147 -7.70 -0.98 0.87
CA SER A 147 -8.66 -0.56 -0.16
C SER A 147 -7.95 -0.14 -1.46
N LEU A 148 -6.86 0.63 -1.35
CA LEU A 148 -6.03 1.00 -2.51
C LEU A 148 -5.36 -0.23 -3.15
N LEU A 149 -4.91 -1.18 -2.32
CA LEU A 149 -4.33 -2.44 -2.78
C LEU A 149 -5.37 -3.31 -3.50
N ALA A 150 -6.59 -3.40 -2.96
CA ALA A 150 -7.71 -4.08 -3.62
C ALA A 150 -8.05 -3.43 -4.97
N ALA A 151 -8.10 -2.09 -5.02
CA ALA A 151 -8.32 -1.35 -6.26
C ALA A 151 -7.21 -1.65 -7.29
N GLN A 152 -5.94 -1.67 -6.87
CA GLN A 152 -4.84 -2.08 -7.75
C GLN A 152 -5.00 -3.53 -8.24
N GLY A 153 -5.40 -4.45 -7.34
CA GLY A 153 -5.69 -5.83 -7.69
C GLY A 153 -6.74 -5.94 -8.80
N VAL A 154 -7.82 -5.16 -8.72
CA VAL A 154 -8.84 -5.08 -9.78
C VAL A 154 -8.23 -4.56 -11.09
N ALA A 155 -7.38 -3.52 -11.05
CA ALA A 155 -6.71 -2.99 -12.23
C ALA A 155 -5.80 -4.04 -12.91
N GLU A 156 -5.03 -4.80 -12.14
CA GLU A 156 -4.19 -5.89 -12.66
C GLU A 156 -5.02 -7.02 -13.29
N ILE A 157 -6.14 -7.40 -12.67
CA ILE A 157 -7.06 -8.41 -13.22
C ILE A 157 -7.65 -7.93 -14.55
N ILE A 158 -8.08 -6.66 -14.65
CA ILE A 158 -8.59 -6.07 -15.90
C ILE A 158 -7.52 -6.13 -17.00
N LYS A 159 -6.28 -5.75 -16.68
CA LYS A 159 -5.14 -5.80 -17.62
C LYS A 159 -4.86 -7.24 -18.07
N ALA A 160 -4.87 -8.20 -17.16
CA ALA A 160 -4.68 -9.62 -17.48
C ALA A 160 -5.81 -10.19 -18.36
N VAL A 161 -7.07 -9.80 -18.13
CA VAL A 161 -8.20 -10.18 -19.00
C VAL A 161 -8.07 -9.60 -20.40
N ALA A 162 -7.56 -8.36 -20.54
CA ALA A 162 -7.31 -7.75 -21.83
C ALA A 162 -6.23 -8.50 -22.64
N VAL A 163 -5.18 -9.00 -21.96
CA VAL A 163 -4.15 -9.85 -22.56
C VAL A 163 -4.75 -11.15 -23.09
N LEU A 164 -5.62 -11.82 -22.33
CA LEU A 164 -6.28 -13.06 -22.79
C LEU A 164 -7.18 -12.86 -24.01
N ARG A 165 -7.76 -11.67 -24.16
CA ARG A 165 -8.60 -11.32 -25.33
C ARG A 165 -7.78 -10.91 -26.56
N ASN A 166 -6.45 -10.97 -26.51
CA ASN A 166 -5.53 -10.41 -27.52
C ASN A 166 -5.83 -8.93 -27.84
N GLN A 167 -6.43 -8.21 -26.89
CA GLN A 167 -6.75 -6.79 -27.02
C GLN A 167 -5.66 -5.93 -26.38
N SER A 168 -4.45 -6.50 -26.25
CA SER A 168 -3.27 -5.81 -25.77
C SER A 168 -3.13 -4.51 -26.53
N ALA A 169 -3.32 -3.41 -25.79
CA ALA A 169 -3.08 -2.07 -26.28
C ALA A 169 -1.76 -2.05 -27.03
N SER A 170 -1.79 -1.42 -28.20
CA SER A 170 -0.63 -1.02 -28.98
C SER A 170 0.58 -0.76 -28.08
N LYS A 171 1.70 -1.39 -28.43
CA LYS A 171 3.07 -1.00 -28.10
C LYS A 171 3.13 0.45 -27.61
N HIS A 172 3.64 0.67 -26.40
CA HIS A 172 4.56 1.79 -26.22
C HIS A 172 5.77 1.44 -27.10
N GLY A 173 5.70 1.93 -28.33
CA GLY A 173 6.87 2.16 -29.17
C GLY A 173 7.45 3.50 -28.78
N ASP A 174 8.78 3.50 -28.73
CA ASP A 174 9.73 4.60 -28.58
C ASP A 174 9.99 5.11 -27.15
#